data_AF-A0A2Z6Q9E4-F1
#
_entry.id   AF-A0A2Z6Q9E4-F1
#
_cell.length_a   1.000
_cell.length_b   1.000
_cell.length_c   1.000
_cell.angle_alpha   90.00
_cell.angle_beta   90.00
_cell.angle_gamma   90.00
#
_symmetry.space_group_name_H-M   'P 1'
#
loop_
_entity.id
_entity.type
_entity.pdbx_description
1 polymer ?
#
loop_
_entity_poly.entity_id
_entity_poly.type
_entity_poly.pdbx_seq_one_letter_code
_entity_poly.pdbx_strand_id
1 'polypeptide(L)'
;MNQRPSFTFLLFLILFVIFATAPPSLAYEIVDDQAKSSIIGSSLSTNGGCPYPLISLKSTGLLPTNTSFCLNDCCLSCPIANNFYKENQIDLVFHVLSVVRVISFICVLIIVVSYIVLPNKREHPAITVLCFNISLLIFTGVTFFYVGDIRKIQCADLINQATMRNNALCGVQGIVVVFSTFLLILWCFLLILHLHFQTVWGSNIMQKFHLMSQILVIILSVTFTILPSAMGKISFGFGAVCLVSPDFDKILFWYPLAIFVIPGFLIHFCTFLFIGKSQFMGSLDYHDDSTIDLENSKSSGLLTNVSGQEIVRAIRVQWRALMLALILLITYVIYWTYVEVEVEKIKPKNFNPPQPWILNWLECIFINGMKGMNAQNICSSHAIGNVPKLSHLVVAESATATLGICIFIIFGTSVDLWTEWKLYFINKFSSVSSRNSSESTLV
;
A
#
# COMPACT_ATOMS: atom_id res chain seq x y z
N MET A 1 -7.66 10.79 36.24
CA MET A 1 -8.16 11.60 35.09
C MET A 1 -8.47 10.65 33.93
N ASN A 2 -9.69 10.75 33.41
CA ASN A 2 -10.34 9.80 32.48
C ASN A 2 -9.44 9.36 31.30
N GLN A 3 -9.00 8.10 31.29
CA GLN A 3 -8.42 7.44 30.12
C GLN A 3 -9.54 7.16 29.11
N ARG A 4 -9.95 8.17 28.34
CA ARG A 4 -10.71 7.90 27.11
C ARG A 4 -9.73 7.36 26.06
N PRO A 5 -10.06 6.29 25.32
CA PRO A 5 -9.29 5.92 24.14
C PRO A 5 -9.18 7.15 23.25
N SER A 6 -7.97 7.42 22.73
CA SER A 6 -7.71 8.57 21.85
C SER A 6 -8.79 8.61 20.77
N PHE A 7 -9.47 9.75 20.61
CA PHE A 7 -10.51 9.93 19.58
C PHE A 7 -10.02 9.47 18.20
N THR A 8 -8.71 9.62 17.92
CA THR A 8 -8.06 9.10 16.72
C THR A 8 -8.05 7.57 16.63
N PHE A 9 -7.87 6.86 17.73
CA PHE A 9 -7.94 5.39 17.79
C PHE A 9 -9.36 4.89 17.53
N LEU A 10 -10.37 5.60 18.07
CA LEU A 10 -11.78 5.27 17.82
C LEU A 10 -12.18 5.58 16.38
N LEU A 11 -11.78 6.74 15.85
CA LEU A 11 -12.00 7.15 14.46
C LEU A 11 -11.29 6.20 13.48
N PHE A 12 -10.08 5.72 13.83
CA PHE A 12 -9.36 4.72 13.06
C PHE A 12 -10.04 3.35 13.09
N LEU A 13 -10.51 2.88 14.25
CA LEU A 13 -11.30 1.64 14.32
C LEU A 13 -12.60 1.77 13.52
N ILE A 14 -13.26 2.93 13.56
CA ILE A 14 -14.46 3.21 12.77
C ILE A 14 -14.13 3.25 11.28
N LEU A 15 -13.04 3.90 10.84
CA LEU A 15 -12.64 3.91 9.43
C LEU A 15 -12.15 2.53 8.96
N PHE A 16 -11.39 1.82 9.78
CA PHE A 16 -10.92 0.46 9.50
C PHE A 16 -12.10 -0.51 9.41
N VAL A 17 -13.09 -0.40 10.31
CA VAL A 17 -14.36 -1.13 10.20
C VAL A 17 -15.13 -0.66 8.98
N ILE A 18 -15.26 0.64 8.69
CA ILE A 18 -15.95 1.14 7.49
C ILE A 18 -15.27 0.64 6.20
N PHE A 19 -13.94 0.50 6.15
CA PHE A 19 -13.22 -0.01 4.97
C PHE A 19 -13.16 -1.54 4.91
N ALA A 20 -13.10 -2.23 6.05
CA ALA A 20 -13.13 -3.70 6.14
C ALA A 20 -14.55 -4.27 6.05
N THR A 21 -15.56 -3.47 6.41
CA THR A 21 -17.00 -3.78 6.34
C THR A 21 -17.72 -2.94 5.30
N ALA A 22 -17.01 -2.11 4.51
CA ALA A 22 -17.56 -1.51 3.30
C ALA A 22 -18.15 -2.66 2.51
N PRO A 23 -19.48 -2.79 2.49
CA PRO A 23 -20.06 -3.93 1.85
C PRO A 23 -19.72 -3.76 0.36
N PRO A 24 -19.40 -4.86 -0.35
CA PRO A 24 -19.23 -4.82 -1.80
C PRO A 24 -20.47 -4.23 -2.51
N SER A 25 -21.58 -4.00 -1.79
CA SER A 25 -22.78 -3.32 -2.26
C SER A 25 -22.55 -1.88 -2.72
N LEU A 26 -21.60 -1.10 -2.17
CA LEU A 26 -21.40 0.28 -2.62
C LEU A 26 -20.71 0.34 -3.99
N ALA A 27 -19.81 -0.62 -4.26
CA ALA A 27 -19.27 -0.85 -5.59
C ALA A 27 -20.30 -1.50 -6.53
N TYR A 28 -21.21 -2.34 -6.00
CA TYR A 28 -22.25 -3.01 -6.76
C TYR A 28 -23.37 -2.05 -7.24
N GLU A 29 -23.82 -1.12 -6.38
CA GLU A 29 -24.85 -0.14 -6.73
C GLU A 29 -24.35 0.89 -7.75
N ILE A 30 -23.09 1.32 -7.66
CA ILE A 30 -22.48 2.20 -8.69
C ILE A 30 -22.35 1.48 -10.04
N VAL A 31 -22.11 0.16 -10.03
CA VAL A 31 -21.98 -0.66 -11.25
C VAL A 31 -23.32 -0.88 -11.96
N ASP A 32 -24.43 -0.99 -11.24
CA ASP A 32 -25.76 -1.16 -11.85
C ASP A 32 -26.31 0.15 -12.43
N ASP A 33 -26.04 1.31 -11.79
CA ASP A 33 -26.50 2.62 -12.28
C ASP A 33 -25.69 3.14 -13.49
N GLN A 34 -24.39 2.83 -13.61
CA GLN A 34 -23.62 3.17 -14.81
C GLN A 34 -23.87 2.24 -16.00
N ALA A 35 -24.29 0.99 -15.76
CA ALA A 35 -24.70 0.08 -16.83
C ALA A 35 -25.97 0.54 -17.58
N LYS A 36 -26.73 1.48 -17.00
CA LYS A 36 -27.99 1.98 -17.56
C LYS A 36 -27.86 3.30 -18.34
N SER A 37 -26.73 4.02 -18.29
CA SER A 37 -26.60 5.37 -18.87
C SER A 37 -25.58 5.54 -20.00
N SER A 38 -24.98 4.47 -20.52
CA SER A 38 -24.12 4.53 -21.71
C SER A 38 -24.64 3.65 -22.85
N ILE A 39 -25.93 3.78 -23.17
CA ILE A 39 -26.40 3.52 -24.52
C ILE A 39 -26.05 4.76 -25.34
N ILE A 40 -24.93 4.70 -26.08
CA ILE A 40 -24.72 5.29 -27.41
C ILE A 40 -23.37 4.76 -27.93
N GLY A 41 -23.45 3.77 -28.84
CA GLY A 41 -22.47 3.55 -29.90
C GLY A 41 -21.18 2.79 -29.59
N SER A 42 -21.23 1.49 -29.28
CA SER A 42 -20.15 0.58 -29.66
C SER A 42 -20.57 -0.18 -30.92
N SER A 43 -19.96 0.20 -32.03
CA SER A 43 -20.09 -0.48 -33.32
C SER A 43 -19.74 -1.96 -33.18
N LEU A 44 -20.77 -2.79 -33.26
CA LEU A 44 -20.88 -3.93 -34.16
C LEU A 44 -19.65 -4.08 -35.09
N SER A 45 -18.64 -4.87 -34.72
CA SER A 45 -17.52 -5.13 -35.63
C SER A 45 -16.83 -6.45 -35.33
N THR A 46 -17.04 -7.43 -36.21
CA THR A 46 -16.10 -8.54 -36.41
C THR A 46 -14.77 -7.95 -36.87
N ASN A 47 -13.80 -7.82 -35.95
CA ASN A 47 -12.46 -7.36 -36.31
C ASN A 47 -11.75 -8.48 -37.07
N GLY A 48 -11.82 -8.46 -38.40
CA GLY A 48 -11.14 -9.43 -39.26
C GLY A 48 -11.59 -10.88 -39.04
N GLY A 49 -12.86 -11.11 -38.68
CA GLY A 49 -13.46 -12.44 -38.50
C GLY A 49 -13.54 -12.98 -37.07
N CYS A 50 -13.01 -12.25 -36.06
CA CYS A 50 -13.10 -12.64 -34.65
C CYS A 50 -14.21 -11.87 -33.91
N PRO A 51 -15.03 -12.53 -33.08
CA PRO A 51 -16.01 -11.87 -32.23
C PRO A 51 -15.34 -11.15 -31.04
N TYR A 52 -15.80 -9.96 -30.69
CA TYR A 52 -15.38 -9.27 -29.47
C TYR A 52 -15.66 -10.13 -28.22
N PRO A 53 -14.73 -10.26 -27.24
CA PRO A 53 -13.52 -9.46 -26.99
C PRO A 53 -12.23 -9.96 -27.69
N LEU A 54 -12.33 -10.96 -28.57
CA LEU A 54 -11.19 -11.50 -29.30
C LEU A 54 -10.77 -10.55 -30.43
N ILE A 55 -9.46 -10.54 -30.72
CA ILE A 55 -8.86 -9.71 -31.76
C ILE A 55 -8.17 -10.60 -32.79
N SER A 56 -8.35 -10.29 -34.07
CA SER A 56 -7.69 -11.00 -35.18
C SER A 56 -6.22 -10.60 -35.31
N LEU A 57 -5.32 -11.59 -35.27
CA LEU A 57 -3.87 -11.41 -35.43
C LEU A 57 -3.52 -10.79 -36.80
N LYS A 58 -4.27 -11.13 -37.85
CA LYS A 58 -4.08 -10.58 -39.20
C LYS A 58 -4.40 -9.08 -39.27
N SER A 59 -5.36 -8.61 -38.45
CA SER A 59 -5.75 -7.20 -38.41
C SER A 59 -4.74 -6.30 -37.68
N THR A 60 -3.93 -6.89 -36.78
CA THR A 60 -2.97 -6.13 -35.98
C THR A 60 -1.61 -6.01 -36.65
N GLY A 61 -1.30 -6.83 -37.67
CA GLY A 61 -0.02 -6.80 -38.38
C GLY A 61 1.17 -7.33 -37.57
N LEU A 62 0.92 -7.96 -36.41
CA LEU A 62 1.96 -8.57 -35.58
C LEU A 62 2.34 -9.96 -36.11
N LEU A 63 3.64 -10.30 -36.04
CA LEU A 63 4.14 -11.64 -36.36
C LEU A 63 3.72 -12.66 -35.28
N PRO A 64 3.51 -13.94 -35.65
CA PRO A 64 3.13 -15.02 -34.74
C PRO A 64 4.34 -15.45 -33.89
N THR A 65 4.79 -14.61 -32.97
CA THR A 65 5.84 -14.98 -32.03
C THR A 65 5.23 -15.29 -30.67
N ASN A 66 5.10 -16.59 -30.39
CA ASN A 66 4.88 -17.19 -29.06
C ASN A 66 3.69 -16.67 -28.23
N THR A 67 2.52 -16.52 -28.83
CA THR A 67 1.32 -16.13 -28.09
C THR A 67 0.56 -17.36 -27.62
N SER A 68 0.80 -17.80 -26.38
CA SER A 68 0.02 -18.84 -25.68
C SER A 68 -1.47 -18.52 -25.49
N PHE A 69 -1.94 -17.40 -26.03
CA PHE A 69 -3.27 -16.80 -25.83
C PHE A 69 -4.05 -16.61 -27.13
N CYS A 70 -3.61 -17.27 -28.22
CA CYS A 70 -4.28 -17.24 -29.52
C CYS A 70 -4.77 -18.63 -29.91
N LEU A 71 -5.97 -18.70 -30.48
CA LEU A 71 -6.56 -19.89 -31.07
C LEU A 71 -7.13 -19.53 -32.44
N ASN A 72 -6.68 -20.22 -33.50
CA ASN A 72 -7.18 -20.06 -34.88
C ASN A 72 -7.23 -18.60 -35.36
N ASP A 73 -6.09 -17.89 -35.35
CA ASP A 73 -5.92 -16.46 -35.70
C ASP A 73 -6.67 -15.44 -34.79
N CYS A 74 -7.47 -15.89 -33.81
CA CYS A 74 -8.13 -15.05 -32.81
C CYS A 74 -7.39 -15.08 -31.46
N CYS A 75 -7.06 -13.92 -30.92
CA CYS A 75 -6.28 -13.75 -29.70
C CYS A 75 -7.07 -13.02 -28.61
N LEU A 76 -6.74 -13.28 -27.34
CA LEU A 76 -7.24 -12.48 -26.22
C LEU A 76 -6.62 -11.08 -26.23
N SER A 77 -7.43 -10.07 -25.94
CA SER A 77 -6.98 -8.68 -25.82
C SER A 77 -6.19 -8.47 -24.52
N CYS A 78 -5.23 -7.56 -24.52
CA CYS A 78 -4.52 -7.14 -23.32
C CYS A 78 -5.28 -6.01 -22.57
N PRO A 79 -5.46 -6.10 -21.23
CA PRO A 79 -5.00 -7.16 -20.32
C PRO A 79 -5.90 -8.42 -20.34
N ILE A 80 -5.26 -9.59 -20.27
CA ILE A 80 -5.93 -10.90 -20.40
C ILE A 80 -7.11 -11.07 -19.43
N ALA A 81 -6.94 -10.62 -18.19
CA ALA A 81 -7.96 -10.69 -17.17
C ALA A 81 -9.30 -10.05 -17.58
N ASN A 82 -9.26 -8.89 -18.23
CA ASN A 82 -10.48 -8.12 -18.54
C ASN A 82 -11.44 -8.88 -19.47
N ASN A 83 -10.94 -9.76 -20.33
CA ASN A 83 -11.76 -10.55 -21.26
C ASN A 83 -12.75 -11.48 -20.54
N PHE A 84 -12.46 -11.88 -19.30
CA PHE A 84 -13.28 -12.82 -18.55
C PHE A 84 -14.36 -12.17 -17.67
N TYR A 85 -14.26 -10.87 -17.44
CA TYR A 85 -15.26 -10.10 -16.71
C TYR A 85 -16.23 -9.42 -17.69
N LYS A 86 -17.35 -8.90 -17.16
CA LYS A 86 -18.19 -8.03 -17.97
C LYS A 86 -17.40 -6.78 -18.36
N GLU A 87 -17.79 -6.21 -19.49
CA GLU A 87 -17.17 -5.04 -20.07
C GLU A 87 -17.09 -3.88 -19.05
N ASN A 88 -15.96 -3.17 -19.05
CA ASN A 88 -15.65 -2.02 -18.19
C ASN A 88 -15.69 -2.24 -16.67
N GLN A 89 -15.99 -3.45 -16.16
CA GLN A 89 -16.09 -3.68 -14.72
C GLN A 89 -14.75 -3.48 -13.98
N ILE A 90 -13.68 -4.09 -14.50
CA ILE A 90 -12.35 -4.01 -13.90
C ILE A 90 -11.76 -2.61 -14.05
N ASP A 91 -11.95 -2.01 -15.23
CA ASP A 91 -11.44 -0.68 -15.55
C ASP A 91 -12.08 0.40 -14.65
N LEU A 92 -13.38 0.29 -14.37
CA LEU A 92 -14.07 1.17 -13.42
C LEU A 92 -13.48 1.07 -12.02
N VAL A 93 -13.24 -0.16 -11.53
CA VAL A 93 -12.64 -0.41 -10.21
C VAL A 93 -11.27 0.25 -10.11
N PHE A 94 -10.40 0.06 -11.10
CA PHE A 94 -9.08 0.69 -11.12
C PHE A 94 -9.14 2.21 -11.24
N HIS A 95 -10.10 2.75 -11.99
CA HIS A 95 -10.30 4.19 -12.10
C HIS A 95 -10.65 4.81 -10.74
N VAL A 96 -11.61 4.25 -10.02
CA VAL A 96 -11.99 4.70 -8.67
C VAL A 96 -10.79 4.62 -7.71
N LEU A 97 -10.08 3.50 -7.72
CA LEU A 97 -8.90 3.30 -6.86
C LEU A 97 -7.73 4.23 -7.21
N SER A 98 -7.58 4.60 -8.48
CA SER A 98 -6.58 5.60 -8.90
C SER A 98 -6.85 6.95 -8.24
N VAL A 99 -8.13 7.38 -8.19
CA VAL A 99 -8.52 8.63 -7.50
C VAL A 99 -8.17 8.55 -6.00
N VAL A 100 -8.50 7.44 -5.34
CA VAL A 100 -8.17 7.24 -3.91
C VAL A 100 -6.65 7.31 -3.68
N ARG A 101 -5.86 6.73 -4.59
CA ARG A 101 -4.40 6.78 -4.51
C ARG A 101 -3.82 8.19 -4.66
N VAL A 102 -4.39 9.00 -5.56
CA VAL A 102 -4.00 10.41 -5.70
C VAL A 102 -4.30 11.18 -4.40
N ILE A 103 -5.45 10.94 -3.77
CA ILE A 103 -5.78 11.54 -2.47
C ILE A 103 -4.77 11.08 -1.40
N SER A 104 -4.46 9.78 -1.33
CA SER A 104 -3.44 9.23 -0.44
C SER A 104 -2.06 9.86 -0.64
N PHE A 105 -1.65 10.09 -1.89
CA PHE A 105 -0.39 10.77 -2.20
C PHE A 105 -0.37 12.20 -1.63
N ILE A 106 -1.44 12.97 -1.84
CA ILE A 106 -1.56 14.35 -1.30
C ILE A 106 -1.50 14.35 0.22
N CYS A 107 -2.22 13.43 0.86
CA CYS A 107 -2.21 13.25 2.32
C CYS A 107 -0.79 13.01 2.86
N VAL A 108 -0.02 12.11 2.24
CA VAL A 108 1.38 11.84 2.66
C VAL A 108 2.29 13.01 2.35
N LEU A 109 2.09 13.69 1.22
CA LEU A 109 2.86 14.88 0.84
C LEU A 109 2.77 15.97 1.91
N ILE A 110 1.57 16.22 2.46
CA ILE A 110 1.37 17.18 3.55
C ILE A 110 2.19 16.79 4.78
N ILE A 111 2.23 15.50 5.14
CA ILE A 111 3.03 15.00 6.27
C ILE A 111 4.53 15.20 6.00
N VAL A 112 5.02 14.81 4.83
CA VAL A 112 6.44 14.96 4.46
C VAL A 112 6.86 16.43 4.49
N VAL A 113 6.08 17.32 3.88
CA VAL A 113 6.34 18.77 3.89
C VAL A 113 6.36 19.31 5.31
N SER A 114 5.41 18.88 6.15
CA SER A 114 5.38 19.28 7.56
C SER A 114 6.65 18.89 8.31
N TYR A 115 7.13 17.66 8.12
CA TYR A 115 8.36 17.20 8.79
C TYR A 115 9.63 17.88 8.26
N ILE A 116 9.66 18.29 7.00
CA ILE A 116 10.81 19.02 6.42
C ILE A 116 10.87 20.47 6.91
N VAL A 117 9.71 21.15 6.95
CA VAL A 117 9.62 22.58 7.30
C VAL A 117 9.78 22.81 8.79
N LEU A 118 9.20 21.96 9.65
CA LEU A 118 9.20 22.18 11.09
C LEU A 118 10.56 21.80 11.70
N PRO A 119 11.25 22.73 12.40
CA PRO A 119 12.62 22.51 12.87
C PRO A 119 12.73 21.40 13.92
N ASN A 120 11.72 21.23 14.77
CA ASN A 120 11.69 20.21 15.83
C ASN A 120 11.50 18.76 15.32
N LYS A 121 11.33 18.55 14.01
CA LYS A 121 11.11 17.22 13.41
C LYS A 121 12.33 16.67 12.69
N ARG A 122 13.48 17.35 12.77
CA ARG A 122 14.73 16.97 12.07
C ARG A 122 15.75 16.26 12.95
N GLU A 123 15.43 16.04 14.23
CA GLU A 123 16.30 15.31 15.16
C GLU A 123 15.91 13.84 15.28
N HIS A 124 16.83 13.00 15.75
CA HIS A 124 16.51 11.60 16.07
C HIS A 124 15.50 11.53 17.23
N PRO A 125 14.42 10.74 17.14
CA PRO A 125 14.06 9.72 16.13
C PRO A 125 13.15 10.18 14.99
N ALA A 126 12.76 11.45 14.96
CA ALA A 126 11.82 11.99 13.97
C ALA A 126 12.34 11.89 12.53
N ILE A 127 13.66 11.89 12.33
CA ILE A 127 14.27 11.69 11.00
C ILE A 127 13.97 10.32 10.39
N THR A 128 13.92 9.24 11.19
CA THR A 128 13.54 7.91 10.67
C THR A 128 12.07 7.89 10.24
N VAL A 129 11.21 8.59 10.99
CA VAL A 129 9.79 8.75 10.62
C VAL A 129 9.65 9.58 9.33
N LEU A 130 10.46 10.63 9.14
CA LEU A 130 10.52 11.37 7.89
C LEU A 130 10.94 10.48 6.72
N CYS A 131 12.01 9.69 6.87
CA CYS A 131 12.47 8.76 5.83
C CYS A 131 11.39 7.73 5.46
N PHE A 132 10.72 7.17 6.46
CA PHE A 132 9.56 6.30 6.25
C PHE A 132 8.45 7.00 5.43
N ASN A 133 8.07 8.22 5.79
CA ASN A 133 7.04 8.96 5.05
C ASN A 133 7.49 9.31 3.62
N ILE A 134 8.79 9.57 3.39
CA ILE A 134 9.35 9.75 2.05
C ILE A 134 9.23 8.45 1.24
N SER A 135 9.55 7.28 1.82
CA SER A 135 9.35 6.01 1.10
C SER A 135 7.89 5.78 0.73
N LEU A 136 6.95 6.11 1.62
CA LEU A 136 5.52 6.01 1.35
C LEU A 136 5.07 6.99 0.28
N LEU A 137 5.65 8.20 0.25
CA LEU A 137 5.39 9.19 -0.80
C LEU A 137 5.82 8.66 -2.17
N ILE A 138 7.00 8.04 -2.25
CA ILE A 138 7.50 7.42 -3.49
C ILE A 138 6.60 6.24 -3.88
N PHE A 139 6.22 5.38 -2.93
CA PHE A 139 5.33 4.24 -3.15
C PHE A 139 3.97 4.67 -3.69
N THR A 140 3.33 5.66 -3.08
CA THR A 140 2.04 6.20 -3.54
C THR A 140 2.17 6.99 -4.85
N GLY A 141 3.33 7.60 -5.08
CA GLY A 141 3.66 8.33 -6.31
C GLY A 141 3.72 7.45 -7.56
N VAL A 142 3.84 6.12 -7.41
CA VAL A 142 3.74 5.16 -8.53
C VAL A 142 2.43 5.32 -9.32
N THR A 143 1.37 5.80 -8.66
CA THR A 143 0.07 6.06 -9.29
C THR A 143 0.17 6.93 -10.54
N PHE A 144 1.04 7.95 -10.52
CA PHE A 144 1.19 8.91 -11.62
C PHE A 144 1.66 8.29 -12.94
N PHE A 145 2.24 7.09 -12.92
CA PHE A 145 2.62 6.39 -14.15
C PHE A 145 1.40 5.91 -14.95
N TYR A 146 0.25 5.67 -14.30
CA TYR A 146 -0.96 5.12 -14.94
C TYR A 146 -2.22 5.95 -14.73
N VAL A 147 -2.12 7.17 -14.16
CA VAL A 147 -3.28 8.07 -14.08
C VAL A 147 -3.83 8.34 -15.49
N GLY A 148 -5.14 8.22 -15.65
CA GLY A 148 -5.85 8.43 -16.90
C GLY A 148 -6.01 7.17 -17.74
N ASP A 149 -4.91 6.46 -18.03
CA ASP A 149 -4.94 5.23 -18.83
C ASP A 149 -3.99 4.17 -18.28
N ILE A 150 -4.57 3.13 -17.68
CA ILE A 150 -3.84 2.04 -17.04
C ILE A 150 -3.23 1.06 -18.04
N ARG A 151 -3.78 0.98 -19.25
CA ARG A 151 -3.33 0.02 -20.28
C ARG A 151 -1.91 0.34 -20.75
N LYS A 152 -1.48 1.60 -20.63
CA LYS A 152 -0.11 2.05 -20.93
C LYS A 152 0.96 1.34 -20.09
N ILE A 153 0.62 0.89 -18.88
CA ILE A 153 1.53 0.11 -18.03
C ILE A 153 1.30 -1.39 -18.23
N GLN A 154 0.05 -1.83 -18.38
CA GLN A 154 -0.30 -3.25 -18.41
C GLN A 154 0.05 -3.95 -19.72
N CYS A 155 0.07 -3.20 -20.84
CA CYS A 155 0.20 -3.74 -22.18
C CYS A 155 1.37 -3.12 -22.94
N ALA A 156 2.06 -3.93 -23.74
CA ALA A 156 3.03 -3.45 -24.72
C ALA A 156 2.37 -3.20 -26.07
N ASP A 157 1.48 -4.12 -26.46
CA ASP A 157 0.68 -4.05 -27.68
C ASP A 157 -0.78 -4.46 -27.37
N LEU A 158 -1.64 -4.52 -28.38
CA LEU A 158 -3.04 -4.97 -28.24
C LEU A 158 -3.18 -6.40 -27.69
N ILE A 159 -2.14 -7.24 -27.85
CA ILE A 159 -2.14 -8.66 -27.48
C ILE A 159 -1.13 -8.93 -26.37
N ASN A 160 0.06 -8.34 -26.45
CA ASN A 160 1.18 -8.64 -25.55
C ASN A 160 1.09 -7.88 -24.23
N GLN A 161 1.16 -8.61 -23.12
CA GLN A 161 1.34 -8.01 -21.79
C GLN A 161 2.70 -7.29 -21.70
N ALA A 162 2.73 -6.25 -20.86
CA ALA A 162 3.92 -5.48 -20.64
C ALA A 162 4.96 -6.26 -19.82
N THR A 163 6.20 -6.14 -20.24
CA THR A 163 7.41 -6.63 -19.60
C THR A 163 8.42 -5.49 -19.60
N MET A 164 9.39 -5.53 -18.71
CA MET A 164 10.47 -4.54 -18.68
C MET A 164 11.24 -4.41 -20.01
N ARG A 165 11.20 -5.44 -20.87
CA ARG A 165 11.91 -5.45 -22.16
C ARG A 165 11.10 -4.84 -23.30
N ASN A 166 9.79 -5.00 -23.32
CA ASN A 166 8.92 -4.50 -24.39
C ASN A 166 8.19 -3.19 -24.03
N ASN A 167 8.11 -2.82 -22.75
CA ASN A 167 7.50 -1.57 -22.29
C ASN A 167 8.36 -0.91 -21.19
N ALA A 168 8.96 0.23 -21.52
CA ALA A 168 9.84 0.97 -20.61
C ALA A 168 9.08 1.57 -19.41
N LEU A 169 7.82 2.00 -19.58
CA LEU A 169 7.02 2.55 -18.48
C LEU A 169 6.76 1.48 -17.42
N CYS A 170 6.40 0.27 -17.84
CA CYS A 170 6.26 -0.88 -16.96
C CYS A 170 7.56 -1.21 -16.21
N GLY A 171 8.69 -1.18 -16.92
CA GLY A 171 10.01 -1.39 -16.31
C GLY A 171 10.36 -0.36 -15.23
N VAL A 172 10.27 0.93 -15.56
CA VAL A 172 10.59 2.03 -14.63
C VAL A 172 9.64 2.02 -13.44
N GLN A 173 8.33 1.89 -13.68
CA GLN A 173 7.35 1.83 -12.61
C GLN A 173 7.59 0.63 -11.69
N GLY A 174 7.88 -0.55 -12.26
CA GLY A 174 8.21 -1.76 -11.53
C GLY A 174 9.45 -1.60 -10.63
N ILE A 175 10.50 -0.96 -11.13
CA ILE A 175 11.70 -0.66 -10.33
C ILE A 175 11.34 0.24 -9.15
N VAL A 176 10.59 1.33 -9.41
CA VAL A 176 10.22 2.30 -8.38
C VAL A 176 9.32 1.68 -7.31
N VAL A 177 8.34 0.85 -7.68
CA VAL A 177 7.45 0.20 -6.71
C VAL A 177 8.19 -0.83 -5.85
N VAL A 178 9.10 -1.63 -6.44
CA VAL A 178 9.91 -2.58 -5.69
C VAL A 178 10.82 -1.84 -4.71
N PHE A 179 11.54 -0.82 -5.19
CA PHE A 179 12.44 -0.02 -4.36
C PHE A 179 11.74 0.65 -3.18
N SER A 180 10.63 1.33 -3.47
CA SER A 180 9.86 2.03 -2.43
C SER A 180 9.21 1.07 -1.43
N THR A 181 8.80 -0.13 -1.85
CA THR A 181 8.26 -1.16 -0.95
C THR A 181 9.32 -1.64 0.05
N PHE A 182 10.55 -1.93 -0.42
CA PHE A 182 11.63 -2.34 0.47
C PHE A 182 12.06 -1.23 1.41
N LEU A 183 12.18 0.01 0.92
CA LEU A 183 12.45 1.17 1.78
C LEU A 183 11.39 1.32 2.88
N LEU A 184 10.11 1.22 2.52
CA LEU A 184 8.97 1.36 3.43
C LEU A 184 9.03 0.33 4.56
N ILE A 185 9.25 -0.94 4.20
CA ILE A 185 9.26 -2.04 5.15
C ILE A 185 10.53 -2.02 6.01
N LEU A 186 11.70 -1.76 5.43
CA LEU A 186 12.95 -1.70 6.17
C LEU A 186 13.02 -0.50 7.12
N TRP A 187 12.52 0.68 6.73
CA TRP A 187 12.40 1.81 7.66
C TRP A 187 11.35 1.57 8.74
N CYS A 188 10.23 0.92 8.43
CA CYS A 188 9.29 0.47 9.45
C CYS A 188 9.95 -0.48 10.45
N PHE A 189 10.69 -1.48 9.96
CA PHE A 189 11.42 -2.42 10.80
C PHE A 189 12.45 -1.71 11.69
N LEU A 190 13.17 -0.73 11.15
CA LEU A 190 14.11 0.09 11.92
C LEU A 190 13.42 0.92 13.02
N LEU A 191 12.23 1.47 12.75
CA LEU A 191 11.42 2.17 13.76
C LEU A 191 11.02 1.23 14.90
N ILE A 192 10.59 0.02 14.58
CA ILE A 192 10.22 -1.01 15.57
C ILE A 192 11.43 -1.40 16.42
N LEU A 193 12.58 -1.67 15.78
CA LEU A 193 13.81 -2.02 16.49
C LEU A 193 14.25 -0.90 17.42
N HIS A 194 14.27 0.35 16.95
CA HIS A 194 14.64 1.48 17.78
C HIS A 194 13.75 1.56 19.02
N LEU A 195 12.43 1.41 18.85
CA LEU A 195 11.50 1.41 19.97
C LEU A 195 11.75 0.27 20.96
N HIS A 196 11.98 -0.94 20.45
CA HIS A 196 12.24 -2.12 21.29
C HIS A 196 13.51 -1.96 22.12
N PHE A 197 14.62 -1.54 21.50
CA PHE A 197 15.89 -1.32 22.20
C PHE A 197 15.78 -0.22 23.25
N GLN A 198 15.08 0.86 22.95
CA GLN A 198 14.89 1.95 23.90
C GLN A 198 13.97 1.54 25.07
N THR A 199 12.92 0.78 24.81
CA THR A 199 11.88 0.46 25.81
C THR A 199 12.22 -0.76 26.66
N VAL A 200 12.64 -1.87 26.03
CA VAL A 200 12.87 -3.15 26.72
C VAL A 200 14.29 -3.23 27.28
N TRP A 201 15.28 -2.77 26.51
CA TRP A 201 16.68 -2.85 26.91
C TRP A 201 17.24 -1.54 27.48
N GLY A 202 16.47 -0.45 27.48
CA GLY A 202 16.93 0.86 27.97
C GLY A 202 18.20 1.37 27.28
N SER A 203 18.50 0.88 26.08
CA SER A 203 19.78 1.09 25.40
C SER A 203 19.64 2.07 24.25
N ASN A 204 20.51 3.08 24.22
CA ASN A 204 20.58 4.08 23.16
C ASN A 204 21.48 3.65 21.99
N ILE A 205 21.75 2.35 21.84
CA ILE A 205 22.65 1.80 20.80
C ILE A 205 22.22 2.25 19.40
N MET A 206 20.92 2.23 19.12
CA MET A 206 20.40 2.55 17.80
C MET A 206 20.39 4.07 17.52
N GLN A 207 20.40 4.90 18.57
CA GLN A 207 20.61 6.35 18.46
C GLN A 207 22.09 6.65 18.15
N LYS A 208 23.03 5.91 18.75
CA LYS A 208 24.46 6.06 18.51
C LYS A 208 24.85 5.72 17.07
N PHE A 209 24.31 4.63 16.52
CA PHE A 209 24.62 4.16 15.17
C PHE A 209 23.59 4.54 14.10
N HIS A 210 22.80 5.58 14.35
CA HIS A 210 21.65 5.90 13.51
C HIS A 210 21.98 6.10 12.03
N LEU A 211 23.06 6.82 11.71
CA LEU A 211 23.46 7.09 10.33
C LEU A 211 23.81 5.80 9.58
N MET A 212 24.53 4.88 10.25
CA MET A 212 24.87 3.57 9.68
C MET A 212 23.61 2.76 9.41
N SER A 213 22.63 2.78 10.31
CA SER A 213 21.35 2.09 10.13
C SER A 213 20.54 2.65 8.95
N GLN A 214 20.53 3.97 8.73
CA GLN A 214 19.87 4.57 7.56
C GLN A 214 20.54 4.14 6.25
N ILE A 215 21.86 4.19 6.20
CA ILE A 215 22.64 3.78 5.02
C ILE A 215 22.39 2.30 4.72
N LEU A 216 22.37 1.45 5.76
CA LEU A 216 22.10 0.01 5.61
C LEU A 216 20.72 -0.25 5.00
N VAL A 217 19.67 0.47 5.44
CA VAL A 217 18.32 0.35 4.87
C VAL A 217 18.32 0.66 3.37
N ILE A 218 19.01 1.74 2.96
CA ILE A 218 19.11 2.13 1.55
C ILE A 218 19.85 1.06 0.75
N ILE A 219 21.02 0.60 1.22
CA ILE A 219 21.82 -0.43 0.55
C ILE A 219 21.02 -1.72 0.36
N LEU A 220 20.33 -2.19 1.40
CA LEU A 220 19.48 -3.39 1.33
C LEU A 220 18.34 -3.21 0.32
N SER A 221 17.65 -2.06 0.36
CA SER A 221 16.55 -1.76 -0.58
C SER A 221 17.01 -1.72 -2.03
N VAL A 222 18.16 -1.09 -2.28
CA VAL A 222 18.79 -1.07 -3.61
C VAL A 222 19.15 -2.48 -4.05
N THR A 223 19.73 -3.29 -3.17
CA THR A 223 20.14 -4.68 -3.47
C THR A 223 18.96 -5.54 -3.91
N PHE A 224 17.86 -5.54 -3.14
CA PHE A 224 16.66 -6.30 -3.48
C PHE A 224 15.93 -5.78 -4.73
N THR A 225 16.14 -4.51 -5.10
CA THR A 225 15.57 -3.93 -6.33
C THR A 225 16.42 -4.29 -7.56
N ILE A 226 17.75 -4.20 -7.45
CA ILE A 226 18.66 -4.46 -8.57
C ILE A 226 18.55 -5.91 -9.02
N LEU A 227 18.39 -6.86 -8.10
CA LEU A 227 18.37 -8.29 -8.42
C LEU A 227 17.30 -8.68 -9.48
N PRO A 228 15.99 -8.46 -9.27
CA PRO A 228 14.97 -8.75 -10.29
C PRO A 228 15.09 -7.85 -11.53
N SER A 229 15.55 -6.61 -11.36
CA SER A 229 15.71 -5.65 -12.47
C SER A 229 16.82 -6.07 -13.44
N ALA A 230 17.97 -6.49 -12.92
CA ALA A 230 19.11 -6.98 -13.70
C ALA A 230 18.77 -8.27 -14.45
N MET A 231 17.97 -9.15 -13.83
CA MET A 231 17.45 -10.36 -14.46
C MET A 231 16.36 -10.07 -15.52
N GLY A 232 15.88 -8.82 -15.63
CA GLY A 232 14.78 -8.44 -16.52
C GLY A 232 13.47 -9.13 -16.15
N LYS A 233 13.28 -9.48 -14.87
CA LYS A 233 12.13 -10.24 -14.36
C LYS A 233 11.03 -9.33 -13.82
N ILE A 234 10.87 -8.14 -14.37
CA ILE A 234 9.75 -7.24 -14.08
C ILE A 234 8.74 -7.36 -15.21
N SER A 235 7.49 -7.68 -14.88
CA SER A 235 6.40 -7.78 -15.84
C SER A 235 5.06 -7.44 -15.20
N PHE A 236 4.10 -7.11 -16.05
CA PHE A 236 2.71 -7.08 -15.65
C PHE A 236 2.23 -8.51 -15.39
N GLY A 237 1.58 -8.74 -14.24
CA GLY A 237 0.90 -10.00 -13.95
C GLY A 237 -0.59 -9.76 -13.78
N PHE A 238 -0.94 -8.96 -12.78
CA PHE A 238 -2.29 -8.56 -12.47
C PHE A 238 -2.28 -7.29 -11.59
N GLY A 239 -3.37 -6.52 -11.58
CA GLY A 239 -3.51 -5.32 -10.76
C GLY A 239 -3.25 -4.04 -11.55
N ALA A 240 -2.87 -2.98 -10.84
CA ALA A 240 -2.59 -1.67 -11.45
C ALA A 240 -1.12 -1.41 -11.80
N VAL A 241 -0.22 -2.31 -11.37
CA VAL A 241 1.23 -2.08 -11.39
C VAL A 241 1.98 -3.26 -11.99
N CYS A 242 3.11 -2.96 -12.63
CA CYS A 242 4.14 -3.94 -12.93
C CYS A 242 4.94 -4.27 -11.67
N LEU A 243 5.23 -5.56 -11.49
CA LEU A 243 5.98 -6.09 -10.36
C LEU A 243 6.97 -7.16 -10.85
N VAL A 244 7.68 -7.80 -9.94
CA VAL A 244 8.43 -9.01 -10.25
C VAL A 244 7.49 -10.06 -10.85
N SER A 245 7.97 -10.73 -11.89
CA SER A 245 7.23 -11.72 -12.66
C SER A 245 6.65 -12.82 -11.76
N PRO A 246 5.42 -13.30 -11.99
CA PRO A 246 4.77 -14.31 -11.15
C PRO A 246 5.48 -15.66 -11.03
N ASP A 247 6.52 -15.89 -11.84
CA ASP A 247 7.34 -17.10 -11.76
C ASP A 247 8.48 -16.98 -10.73
N PHE A 248 8.90 -15.76 -10.41
CA PHE A 248 10.06 -15.46 -9.53
C PHE A 248 9.73 -14.51 -8.37
N ASP A 249 8.52 -13.97 -8.32
CA ASP A 249 8.05 -13.02 -7.31
C ASP A 249 8.17 -13.56 -5.88
N LYS A 250 7.88 -14.85 -5.66
CA LYS A 250 8.00 -15.47 -4.32
C LYS A 250 9.40 -15.33 -3.75
N ILE A 251 10.41 -15.69 -4.54
CA ILE A 251 11.82 -15.75 -4.10
C ILE A 251 12.46 -14.36 -4.10
N LEU A 252 12.16 -13.52 -5.11
CA LEU A 252 12.86 -12.25 -5.32
C LEU A 252 12.17 -11.05 -4.63
N PHE A 253 10.89 -11.18 -4.28
CA PHE A 253 10.13 -10.07 -3.69
C PHE A 253 9.50 -10.46 -2.35
N TRP A 254 8.64 -11.48 -2.33
CA TRP A 254 7.78 -11.74 -1.18
C TRP A 254 8.48 -12.39 0.02
N TYR A 255 9.30 -13.43 -0.18
CA TYR A 255 10.06 -14.03 0.91
C TYR A 255 11.06 -13.06 1.55
N PRO A 256 11.85 -12.27 0.78
CA PRO A 256 12.65 -11.20 1.35
C PRO A 256 11.85 -10.21 2.20
N LEU A 257 10.64 -9.82 1.77
CA LEU A 257 9.76 -8.96 2.57
C LEU A 257 9.31 -9.64 3.86
N ALA A 258 8.92 -10.92 3.79
CA ALA A 258 8.48 -11.70 4.95
C ALA A 258 9.53 -11.77 6.07
N ILE A 259 10.82 -11.87 5.70
CA ILE A 259 11.96 -11.92 6.63
C ILE A 259 12.04 -10.67 7.53
N PHE A 260 11.54 -9.52 7.08
CA PHE A 260 11.52 -8.30 7.89
C PHE A 260 10.17 -8.06 8.55
N VAL A 261 9.07 -8.33 7.83
CA VAL A 261 7.70 -8.08 8.31
C VAL A 261 7.36 -8.98 9.52
N ILE A 262 7.65 -10.28 9.43
CA ILE A 262 7.27 -11.24 10.49
C ILE A 262 8.05 -11.00 11.78
N PRO A 263 9.39 -10.93 11.79
CA PRO A 263 10.15 -10.64 13.00
C PRO A 263 9.87 -9.22 13.52
N GLY A 264 9.67 -8.24 12.62
CA GLY A 264 9.26 -6.90 13.01
C GLY A 264 7.97 -6.90 13.82
N PHE A 265 6.94 -7.59 13.35
CA PHE A 265 5.70 -7.73 14.09
C PHE A 265 5.89 -8.44 15.44
N LEU A 266 6.65 -9.54 15.49
CA LEU A 266 6.90 -10.27 16.74
C LEU A 266 7.63 -9.40 17.78
N ILE A 267 8.70 -8.71 17.36
CA ILE A 267 9.45 -7.79 18.22
C ILE A 267 8.53 -6.67 18.74
N HIS A 268 7.70 -6.12 17.87
CA HIS A 268 6.76 -5.05 18.25
C HIS A 268 5.70 -5.55 19.23
N PHE A 269 5.16 -6.75 19.00
CA PHE A 269 4.22 -7.41 19.89
C PHE A 269 4.83 -7.68 21.27
N CYS A 270 6.05 -8.22 21.33
CA CYS A 270 6.78 -8.41 22.59
C CYS A 270 7.02 -7.09 23.33
N THR A 271 7.38 -6.03 22.60
CA THR A 271 7.54 -4.68 23.17
C THR A 271 6.24 -4.21 23.81
N PHE A 272 5.12 -4.36 23.11
CA PHE A 272 3.80 -3.99 23.61
C PHE A 272 3.41 -4.76 24.88
N LEU A 273 3.62 -6.08 24.90
CA LEU A 273 3.36 -6.90 26.09
C LEU A 273 4.23 -6.47 27.28
N PHE A 274 5.50 -6.13 27.07
CA PHE A 274 6.38 -5.63 28.12
C PHE A 274 5.87 -4.33 28.73
N ILE A 275 5.44 -3.38 27.89
CA ILE A 275 4.84 -2.10 28.35
C ILE A 275 3.56 -2.38 29.13
N GLY A 276 2.68 -3.24 28.62
CA GLY A 276 1.44 -3.61 29.29
C GLY A 276 1.67 -4.23 30.67
N LYS A 277 2.60 -5.19 30.77
CA LYS A 277 2.99 -5.83 32.04
C LYS A 277 3.55 -4.82 33.03
N SER A 278 4.45 -3.94 32.59
CA SER A 278 5.08 -2.94 33.47
C SER A 278 4.06 -2.02 34.15
N GLN A 279 2.91 -1.79 33.52
CA GLN A 279 1.88 -0.90 34.06
C GLN A 279 0.83 -1.59 34.88
N PHE A 280 0.52 -2.84 34.57
CA PHE A 280 -0.26 -3.64 35.48
C PHE A 280 0.45 -3.75 36.85
N MET A 281 1.77 -3.92 36.84
CA MET A 281 2.56 -3.99 38.08
C MET A 281 2.65 -2.62 38.77
N GLY A 282 2.97 -1.53 38.06
CA GLY A 282 3.03 -0.19 38.66
C GLY A 282 1.67 0.36 39.15
N SER A 283 0.56 -0.08 38.56
CA SER A 283 -0.78 0.26 39.03
C SER A 283 -1.20 -0.52 40.29
N LEU A 284 -0.62 -1.70 40.52
CA LEU A 284 -0.88 -2.50 41.71
C LEU A 284 -0.17 -1.88 42.92
N ASP A 285 1.11 -1.52 42.77
CA ASP A 285 1.89 -0.84 43.82
C ASP A 285 1.30 0.52 44.23
N TYR A 286 0.77 1.28 43.26
CA TYR A 286 0.10 2.56 43.57
C TYR A 286 -1.21 2.37 44.37
N HIS A 287 -1.84 1.19 44.31
CA HIS A 287 -3.07 0.94 45.04
C HIS A 287 -2.83 0.49 46.49
N ASP A 288 -1.66 -0.11 46.78
CA ASP A 288 -1.23 -0.51 48.13
C ASP A 288 -0.63 0.64 48.95
N ASP A 289 -0.10 1.69 48.31
CA ASP A 289 0.54 2.82 48.99
C ASP A 289 -0.45 3.92 49.49
N SER A 290 -1.74 3.57 49.64
CA SER A 290 -2.75 4.45 50.23
C SER A 290 -2.93 4.27 51.74
N THR A 291 -2.02 3.53 52.38
CA THR A 291 -2.01 3.33 53.83
C THR A 291 -0.60 3.39 54.43
N ILE A 292 -0.38 4.46 55.21
CA ILE A 292 0.43 4.55 56.44
C ILE A 292 1.91 4.97 56.32
N ASP A 293 2.14 6.21 56.78
CA ASP A 293 3.16 6.75 57.71
C ASP A 293 4.67 6.38 57.65
N LEU A 294 5.45 7.45 57.87
CA LEU A 294 6.78 7.56 58.50
C LEU A 294 7.54 6.27 58.88
N GLU A 295 8.68 6.02 58.22
CA GLU A 295 10.05 5.97 58.80
C GLU A 295 11.03 5.12 57.96
N ASN A 296 12.05 5.80 57.44
CA ASN A 296 13.46 5.40 57.38
C ASN A 296 13.84 3.90 57.28
N SER A 297 14.25 3.43 56.09
CA SER A 297 15.42 2.54 56.00
C SER A 297 16.06 2.55 54.60
N LYS A 298 17.38 2.65 54.59
CA LYS A 298 18.24 2.45 53.42
C LYS A 298 18.14 1.00 52.95
N SER A 299 17.81 0.79 51.68
CA SER A 299 18.36 -0.34 50.94
C SER A 299 18.60 0.05 49.48
N SER A 300 19.84 -0.17 49.08
CA SER A 300 20.34 0.02 47.72
C SER A 300 19.68 -1.02 46.81
N GLY A 301 18.80 -0.56 45.94
CA GLY A 301 18.26 -1.35 44.83
C GLY A 301 18.00 -0.40 43.68
N LEU A 302 18.74 -0.58 42.60
CA LEU A 302 18.70 0.23 41.38
C LEU A 302 17.39 -0.05 40.63
N LEU A 303 16.28 0.42 41.19
CA LEU A 303 15.00 0.53 40.50
C LEU A 303 14.71 2.01 40.40
N THR A 304 15.00 2.55 39.23
CA THR A 304 14.58 3.90 38.84
C THR A 304 13.10 4.04 39.15
N ASN A 305 12.76 4.94 40.10
CA ASN A 305 11.41 5.44 40.31
C ASN A 305 10.95 6.16 39.03
N VAL A 306 10.45 5.40 38.06
CA VAL A 306 9.87 5.97 36.84
C VAL A 306 8.49 6.50 37.22
N SER A 307 8.37 7.82 37.28
CA SER A 307 7.10 8.50 37.56
C SER A 307 6.03 8.03 36.58
N GLY A 308 4.81 7.76 37.07
CA GLY A 308 3.65 7.38 36.24
C GLY A 308 3.41 8.32 35.05
N GLN A 309 3.85 9.59 35.13
CA GLN A 309 3.78 10.56 34.05
C GLN A 309 4.75 10.28 32.89
N GLU A 310 5.94 9.74 33.16
CA GLU A 310 6.93 9.38 32.14
C GLU A 310 6.47 8.15 31.35
N ILE A 311 5.82 7.20 32.02
CA ILE A 311 5.30 6.00 31.37
C ILE A 311 4.00 6.31 30.59
N VAL A 312 3.13 7.21 31.06
CA VAL A 312 1.98 7.72 30.26
C VAL A 312 2.44 8.48 29.01
N ARG A 313 3.57 9.20 29.09
CA ARG A 313 4.18 9.87 27.93
C ARG A 313 4.74 8.86 26.93
N ALA A 314 5.33 7.76 27.38
CA ALA A 314 5.78 6.66 26.53
C ALA A 314 4.61 5.96 25.79
N ILE A 315 3.48 5.71 26.46
CA ILE A 315 2.27 5.12 25.86
C ILE A 315 1.70 6.00 24.73
N ARG A 316 1.64 7.33 24.94
CA ARG A 316 1.08 8.28 23.97
C ARG A 316 1.90 8.33 22.67
N VAL A 317 3.18 7.98 22.72
CA VAL A 317 4.07 7.98 21.54
C VAL A 317 4.08 6.61 20.84
N GLN A 318 3.84 5.51 21.57
CA GLN A 318 3.96 4.15 21.05
C GLN A 318 2.78 3.67 20.20
N TRP A 319 1.56 4.16 20.46
CA TRP A 319 0.38 3.68 19.71
C TRP A 319 0.44 4.02 18.21
N ARG A 320 1.12 5.11 17.81
CA ARG A 320 1.31 5.46 16.39
C ARG A 320 2.19 4.45 15.65
N ALA A 321 3.30 4.05 16.28
CA ALA A 321 4.19 3.02 15.73
C ALA A 321 3.49 1.65 15.67
N LEU A 322 2.64 1.33 16.65
CA LEU A 322 1.79 0.13 16.65
C LEU A 322 0.79 0.12 15.51
N MET A 323 0.05 1.21 15.30
CA MET A 323 -0.90 1.30 14.19
C MET A 323 -0.19 1.14 12.85
N LEU A 324 0.95 1.80 12.67
CA LEU A 324 1.75 1.70 11.45
C LEU A 324 2.20 0.26 11.17
N ALA A 325 2.77 -0.41 12.18
CA ALA A 325 3.19 -1.81 12.04
C ALA A 325 2.02 -2.75 11.70
N LEU A 326 0.87 -2.56 12.37
CA LEU A 326 -0.35 -3.36 12.13
C LEU A 326 -0.91 -3.13 10.73
N ILE A 327 -1.02 -1.89 10.28
CA ILE A 327 -1.54 -1.55 8.95
C ILE A 327 -0.68 -2.16 7.85
N LEU A 328 0.65 -2.06 7.97
CA LEU A 328 1.55 -2.65 6.99
C LEU A 328 1.51 -4.17 7.00
N LEU A 329 1.44 -4.80 8.18
CA LEU A 329 1.28 -6.26 8.28
C LEU A 329 -0.02 -6.72 7.64
N ILE A 330 -1.14 -6.08 7.96
CA ILE A 330 -2.46 -6.43 7.41
C ILE A 330 -2.45 -6.26 5.89
N THR A 331 -1.91 -5.14 5.39
CA THR A 331 -1.79 -4.88 3.95
C THR A 331 -0.93 -5.95 3.27
N TYR A 332 0.21 -6.32 3.87
CA TYR A 332 1.08 -7.38 3.39
C TYR A 332 0.34 -8.72 3.30
N VAL A 333 -0.33 -9.14 4.37
CA VAL A 333 -1.04 -10.43 4.42
C VAL A 333 -2.17 -10.49 3.40
N ILE A 334 -2.98 -9.43 3.29
CA ILE A 334 -4.07 -9.35 2.31
C ILE A 334 -3.52 -9.48 0.89
N TYR A 335 -2.51 -8.69 0.54
CA TYR A 335 -1.98 -8.67 -0.82
C TYR A 335 -1.23 -9.96 -1.17
N TRP A 336 -0.42 -10.48 -0.25
CA TRP A 336 0.28 -11.76 -0.43
C TRP A 336 -0.72 -12.90 -0.65
N THR A 337 -1.76 -12.98 0.19
CA THR A 337 -2.82 -14.00 0.06
C THR A 337 -3.55 -13.85 -1.28
N TYR A 338 -3.83 -12.62 -1.70
CA TYR A 338 -4.47 -12.34 -2.97
C TYR A 338 -3.64 -12.84 -4.17
N VAL A 339 -2.34 -12.54 -4.19
CA VAL A 339 -1.44 -12.96 -5.28
C VAL A 339 -1.34 -14.49 -5.34
N GLU A 340 -1.14 -15.15 -4.19
CA GLU A 340 -0.98 -16.60 -4.12
C GLU A 340 -2.28 -17.34 -4.51
N VAL A 341 -3.43 -16.89 -4.04
CA VAL A 341 -4.71 -17.61 -4.26
C VAL A 341 -5.34 -17.27 -5.60
N GLU A 342 -5.33 -16.00 -6.01
CA GLU A 342 -6.11 -15.54 -7.15
C GLU A 342 -5.26 -15.39 -8.42
N VAL A 343 -4.10 -14.72 -8.34
CA VAL A 343 -3.26 -14.46 -9.52
C VAL A 343 -2.65 -15.76 -10.07
N GLU A 344 -2.44 -16.77 -9.22
CA GLU A 344 -2.01 -18.10 -9.69
C GLU A 344 -3.00 -18.73 -10.69
N LYS A 345 -4.30 -18.47 -10.58
CA LYS A 345 -5.32 -19.06 -11.47
C LYS A 345 -5.18 -18.66 -12.94
N ILE A 346 -4.67 -17.45 -13.18
CA ILE A 346 -4.55 -16.85 -14.52
C ILE A 346 -3.12 -16.88 -15.06
N LYS A 347 -2.24 -17.70 -14.47
CA LYS A 347 -0.89 -17.89 -15.03
C LYS A 347 -0.98 -18.56 -16.41
N PRO A 348 -0.14 -18.17 -17.39
CA PRO A 348 -0.15 -18.73 -18.75
C PRO A 348 -0.13 -20.27 -18.78
N LYS A 349 0.60 -20.89 -17.84
CA LYS A 349 0.70 -22.35 -17.67
C LYS A 349 -0.66 -23.05 -17.49
N ASN A 350 -1.66 -22.38 -16.93
CA ASN A 350 -2.98 -22.97 -16.67
C ASN A 350 -3.88 -22.99 -17.91
N PHE A 351 -3.49 -22.29 -18.98
CA PHE A 351 -4.23 -22.24 -20.24
C PHE A 351 -3.74 -23.27 -21.26
N ASN A 352 -2.65 -23.99 -20.98
CA ASN A 352 -2.09 -25.01 -21.88
C ASN A 352 -1.77 -26.32 -21.11
N PRO A 353 -2.57 -27.40 -21.30
CA PRO A 353 -3.69 -27.53 -22.24
C PRO A 353 -4.92 -26.71 -21.81
N PRO A 354 -5.81 -26.33 -22.76
CA PRO A 354 -6.99 -25.52 -22.47
C PRO A 354 -7.96 -26.29 -21.56
N GLN A 355 -8.32 -25.64 -20.46
CA GLN A 355 -9.27 -26.19 -19.48
C GLN A 355 -10.70 -26.21 -20.04
N PRO A 356 -11.57 -27.15 -19.60
CA PRO A 356 -12.95 -27.26 -20.11
C PRO A 356 -13.76 -25.97 -19.98
N TRP A 357 -13.57 -25.21 -18.89
CA TRP A 357 -14.29 -23.95 -18.68
C TRP A 357 -13.91 -22.87 -19.72
N ILE A 358 -12.64 -22.85 -20.18
CA ILE A 358 -12.16 -21.91 -21.20
C ILE A 358 -12.81 -22.25 -22.53
N LEU A 359 -12.91 -23.54 -22.86
CA LEU A 359 -13.57 -24.00 -24.09
C LEU A 359 -15.06 -23.64 -24.09
N ASN A 360 -15.77 -23.87 -22.98
CA ASN A 360 -17.17 -23.48 -22.84
C ASN A 360 -17.37 -21.96 -22.93
N TRP A 361 -16.49 -21.18 -22.31
CA TRP A 361 -16.49 -19.72 -22.41
C TRP A 361 -16.27 -19.28 -23.86
N LEU A 362 -15.29 -19.87 -24.55
CA LEU A 362 -14.94 -19.55 -25.94
C LEU A 362 -16.08 -19.92 -26.90
N GLU A 363 -16.70 -21.08 -26.73
CA GLU A 363 -17.87 -21.51 -27.50
C GLU A 363 -19.03 -20.50 -27.34
N CYS A 364 -19.32 -20.09 -26.10
CA CYS A 364 -20.32 -19.05 -25.83
C CYS A 364 -19.98 -17.74 -26.57
N ILE A 365 -18.71 -17.34 -26.58
CA ILE A 365 -18.25 -16.12 -27.28
C ILE A 365 -18.48 -16.23 -28.79
N PHE A 366 -18.15 -17.37 -29.42
CA PHE A 366 -18.40 -17.56 -30.85
C PHE A 366 -19.90 -17.59 -31.18
N ILE A 367 -20.72 -18.29 -30.39
CA ILE A 367 -22.17 -18.38 -30.64
C ILE A 367 -22.85 -17.01 -30.55
N ASN A 368 -22.55 -16.23 -29.51
CA ASN A 368 -23.23 -14.96 -29.28
C ASN A 368 -22.57 -13.80 -30.04
N GLY A 369 -21.25 -13.83 -30.20
CA GLY A 369 -20.49 -12.81 -30.91
C GLY A 369 -20.79 -12.81 -32.41
N MET A 370 -20.97 -13.98 -33.03
CA MET A 370 -21.41 -14.07 -34.43
C MET A 370 -22.84 -13.58 -34.64
N LYS A 371 -23.67 -13.57 -33.59
CA LYS A 371 -25.02 -13.00 -33.62
C LYS A 371 -25.04 -11.48 -33.39
N GLY A 372 -23.87 -10.84 -33.24
CA GLY A 372 -23.76 -9.41 -32.96
C GLY A 372 -24.26 -9.01 -31.56
N MET A 373 -24.35 -9.96 -30.62
CA MET A 373 -24.72 -9.69 -29.23
C MET A 373 -23.49 -9.35 -28.40
N ASN A 374 -23.69 -8.72 -27.22
CA ASN A 374 -22.61 -8.44 -26.26
C ASN A 374 -22.09 -9.73 -25.59
N ALA A 375 -21.32 -10.50 -26.35
CA ALA A 375 -20.87 -11.84 -25.99
C ALA A 375 -20.05 -11.86 -24.71
N GLN A 376 -19.18 -10.87 -24.49
CA GLN A 376 -18.38 -10.75 -23.25
C GLN A 376 -19.27 -10.73 -22.00
N ASN A 377 -20.33 -9.91 -21.99
CA ASN A 377 -21.21 -9.77 -20.84
C ASN A 377 -22.01 -11.05 -20.57
N ILE A 378 -22.51 -11.69 -21.63
CA ILE A 378 -23.29 -12.93 -21.55
C ILE A 378 -22.40 -14.08 -21.05
N CYS A 379 -21.22 -14.22 -21.65
CA CYS A 379 -20.35 -15.37 -21.43
C CYS A 379 -19.45 -15.24 -20.20
N SER A 380 -19.34 -14.04 -19.61
CA SER A 380 -18.61 -13.81 -18.36
C SER A 380 -19.01 -14.79 -17.23
N SER A 381 -20.27 -15.21 -17.19
CA SER A 381 -20.81 -16.16 -16.20
C SER A 381 -20.11 -17.53 -16.23
N HIS A 382 -19.61 -17.97 -17.39
CA HIS A 382 -18.88 -19.22 -17.54
C HIS A 382 -17.43 -19.14 -17.02
N ALA A 383 -16.84 -17.95 -17.03
CA ALA A 383 -15.46 -17.73 -16.59
C ALA A 383 -15.37 -17.36 -15.10
N ILE A 384 -16.39 -16.68 -14.54
CA ILE A 384 -16.32 -16.02 -13.23
C ILE A 384 -15.98 -16.93 -12.05
N GLY A 385 -16.28 -18.24 -12.15
CA GLY A 385 -15.93 -19.22 -11.13
C GLY A 385 -14.45 -19.64 -11.11
N ASN A 386 -13.74 -19.44 -12.22
CA ASN A 386 -12.37 -19.93 -12.43
C ASN A 386 -11.32 -18.80 -12.50
N VAL A 387 -11.76 -17.54 -12.60
CA VAL A 387 -10.88 -16.35 -12.61
C VAL A 387 -10.86 -15.65 -11.24
N PRO A 388 -9.92 -14.71 -10.99
CA PRO A 388 -9.84 -13.97 -9.75
C PRO A 388 -11.18 -13.37 -9.31
N LYS A 389 -11.55 -13.55 -8.05
CA LYS A 389 -12.77 -12.90 -7.54
C LYS A 389 -12.58 -11.38 -7.50
N LEU A 390 -13.55 -10.65 -8.05
CA LEU A 390 -13.52 -9.19 -8.08
C LEU A 390 -13.48 -8.57 -6.68
N SER A 391 -14.20 -9.15 -5.72
CA SER A 391 -14.20 -8.69 -4.33
C SER A 391 -12.80 -8.76 -3.69
N HIS A 392 -12.06 -9.85 -3.93
CA HIS A 392 -10.71 -10.03 -3.41
C HIS A 392 -9.74 -9.00 -4.01
N LEU A 393 -9.88 -8.72 -5.31
CA LEU A 393 -9.12 -7.66 -5.98
C LEU A 393 -9.39 -6.30 -5.34
N VAL A 394 -10.66 -5.92 -5.20
CA VAL A 394 -11.06 -4.63 -4.63
C VAL A 394 -10.47 -4.47 -3.22
N VAL A 395 -10.55 -5.50 -2.38
CA VAL A 395 -9.99 -5.47 -1.01
C VAL A 395 -8.48 -5.28 -1.02
N ALA A 396 -7.75 -6.06 -1.84
CA ALA A 396 -6.29 -6.00 -1.90
C ALA A 396 -5.79 -4.64 -2.41
N GLU A 397 -6.40 -4.13 -3.47
CA GLU A 397 -6.00 -2.83 -4.04
C GLU A 397 -6.42 -1.68 -3.12
N SER A 398 -7.59 -1.75 -2.47
CA SER A 398 -8.05 -0.73 -1.51
C SER A 398 -7.11 -0.62 -0.31
N ALA A 399 -6.60 -1.75 0.21
CA ALA A 399 -5.64 -1.75 1.31
C ALA A 399 -4.38 -0.94 0.95
N THR A 400 -3.84 -1.13 -0.26
CA THR A 400 -2.68 -0.34 -0.73
C THR A 400 -3.05 1.11 -1.04
N ALA A 401 -4.22 1.36 -1.63
CA ALA A 401 -4.68 2.67 -2.05
C ALA A 401 -4.91 3.63 -0.87
N THR A 402 -5.24 3.11 0.31
CA THR A 402 -5.58 3.89 1.50
C THR A 402 -4.41 4.11 2.46
N LEU A 403 -3.25 3.50 2.23
CA LEU A 403 -2.08 3.62 3.11
C LEU A 403 -1.73 5.08 3.44
N GLY A 404 -1.76 5.96 2.44
CA GLY A 404 -1.42 7.37 2.63
C GLY A 404 -2.43 8.12 3.49
N ILE A 405 -3.72 7.86 3.28
CA ILE A 405 -4.81 8.39 4.12
C ILE A 405 -4.65 7.89 5.57
N CYS A 406 -4.37 6.60 5.77
CA CYS A 406 -4.19 6.04 7.10
C CYS A 406 -3.03 6.71 7.85
N ILE A 407 -1.89 6.92 7.18
CA ILE A 407 -0.74 7.61 7.78
C ILE A 407 -1.06 9.08 8.08
N PHE A 408 -1.77 9.78 7.20
CA PHE A 408 -2.23 11.13 7.49
C PHE A 408 -3.17 11.18 8.69
N ILE A 409 -4.04 10.20 8.88
CA ILE A 409 -4.88 10.14 10.10
C ILE A 409 -4.01 9.94 11.34
N ILE A 410 -3.02 9.05 11.30
CA ILE A 410 -2.14 8.75 12.44
C ILE A 410 -1.28 9.94 12.86
N PHE A 411 -0.65 10.63 11.90
CA PHE A 411 0.29 11.72 12.18
C PHE A 411 -0.35 13.11 12.08
N GLY A 412 -1.24 13.30 11.11
CA GLY A 412 -1.91 14.56 10.80
C GLY A 412 -3.03 14.94 11.78
N THR A 413 -3.67 14.00 12.47
CA THR A 413 -4.64 14.36 13.53
C THR A 413 -3.98 14.73 14.86
N SER A 414 -2.65 14.69 14.94
CA SER A 414 -1.96 15.09 16.16
C SER A 414 -2.11 16.59 16.40
N VAL A 415 -2.67 16.94 17.56
CA VAL A 415 -2.78 18.33 18.02
C VAL A 415 -1.40 19.01 18.03
N ASP A 416 -0.35 18.24 18.34
CA ASP A 416 1.03 18.71 18.36
C ASP A 416 1.47 19.27 17.00
N LEU A 417 1.14 18.60 15.88
CA LEU A 417 1.56 19.03 14.54
C LEU A 417 0.95 20.39 14.18
N TRP A 418 -0.35 20.56 14.40
CA TRP A 418 -1.05 21.82 14.09
C TRP A 418 -0.68 22.95 15.04
N THR A 419 -0.39 22.61 16.29
CA THR A 419 0.10 23.59 17.28
C THR A 419 1.49 24.09 16.88
N GLU A 420 2.38 23.21 16.46
CA GLU A 420 3.71 23.59 15.95
C GLU A 420 3.63 24.44 14.68
N TRP A 421 2.73 24.11 13.74
CA TRP A 421 2.46 24.96 12.57
C TRP A 421 1.95 26.35 12.96
N LYS A 422 1.01 26.44 13.90
CA LYS A 422 0.50 27.72 14.41
C LYS A 422 1.62 28.55 15.03
N LEU A 423 2.47 27.94 15.86
CA LEU A 423 3.62 28.61 16.48
C LEU A 423 4.64 29.08 15.43
N TYR A 424 4.91 28.25 14.42
CA TYR A 424 5.80 28.61 13.33
C TYR A 424 5.30 29.84 12.57
N PHE A 425 4.01 29.90 12.22
CA PHE A 425 3.43 31.08 11.59
C PHE A 425 3.49 32.31 12.50
N ILE A 426 3.12 32.19 13.78
CA ILE A 426 3.20 33.31 14.74
C ILE A 426 4.63 33.87 14.82
N ASN A 427 5.63 33.00 14.97
CA ASN A 427 7.03 33.42 15.09
C ASN A 427 7.55 34.05 13.79
N LYS A 428 7.14 33.53 12.63
CA LYS A 428 7.54 34.08 11.33
C LYS A 428 6.90 35.45 11.07
N PHE A 429 5.61 35.62 11.37
CA PHE A 429 4.91 36.90 11.17
C PHE A 429 5.32 37.97 12.19
N SER A 430 5.60 37.61 13.44
CA SER A 430 6.14 38.54 14.44
C SER A 430 7.55 39.02 14.09
N SER A 431 8.41 38.13 13.59
CA SER A 431 9.73 38.47 13.05
C SER A 431 9.64 39.50 11.92
N VAL A 432 8.71 39.34 10.96
CA VAL A 432 8.49 40.29 9.87
C VAL A 432 7.99 41.65 10.39
N SER A 433 7.06 41.65 11.34
CA SER A 433 6.54 42.89 11.97
C SER A 433 7.65 43.68 12.70
N SER A 434 8.54 42.99 13.41
CA SER A 434 9.70 43.62 14.09
C SER A 434 10.72 44.22 13.11
N ARG A 435 10.86 43.62 11.91
CA ARG A 435 11.77 44.11 10.87
C ARG A 435 11.21 45.37 10.20
N ASN A 436 9.91 45.39 9.90
CA ASN A 436 9.25 46.57 9.33
C ASN A 436 9.19 47.76 10.29
N SER A 437 9.13 47.51 11.61
CA SER A 437 9.15 48.57 12.63
C SER A 437 10.55 49.15 12.89
N SER A 438 11.61 48.36 12.68
CA SER A 438 12.99 48.86 12.74
C SER A 438 13.42 49.61 11.47
N GLU A 439 12.87 49.26 10.30
CA GLU A 439 13.09 49.99 9.05
C GLU A 439 12.36 51.35 9.01
N SER A 440 11.20 51.46 9.67
CA SER A 440 10.42 52.71 9.76
C SER A 440 10.89 53.68 10.85
N THR A 441 11.82 53.27 11.72
CA THR A 441 12.49 54.16 12.70
C THR A 441 13.86 54.68 12.21
N LEU A 442 14.31 54.24 11.03
CA LEU A 442 15.55 54.65 10.38
C LEU A 442 15.33 55.61 9.18
N VAL A 443 14.11 56.10 8.99
CA VAL A 443 13.73 57.18 8.06
C VAL A 443 13.17 58.33 8.89
#